data_AF-A0A3B9QB39-F1
#
_entry.id   AF-A0A3B9QB39-F1
#
_cell.length_a   1.000
_cell.length_b   1.000
_cell.length_c   1.000
_cell.angle_alpha   90.00
_cell.angle_beta   90.00
_cell.angle_gamma   90.00
#
_symmetry.space_group_name_H-M   'P 1'
#
loop_
_entity.id
_entity.type
_entity.pdbx_description
1 polymer ?
#
loop_
_entity_poly.entity_id
_entity_poly.type
_entity_poly.pdbx_seq_one_letter_code
_entity_poly.pdbx_strand_id
1 'polypeptide(L)'
;ERPSVGSWLPVFVDRERDEVIMVWSGIGTPDSNMISDQCVAELQRLQRCLCRNAGIEMLLGVSRIHVGIDSYASAVDEARKAARIGNSCIFTEGVMLAQDTAIYEFIDNIDRDTQARFAEDNLKQLIGQDGNPELIKTLAVFLYCGGQISEAAERLFIHRNTLNYRLDKISALLGCDVRQPRNRSRLEIALVAACLSGVIRRQGD
;
A
#
# COMPACT_ATOMS: atom_id res chain seq x y z
N GLU A 1 -29.39 -14.70 18.91
CA GLU A 1 -28.10 -14.60 19.60
C GLU A 1 -27.06 -14.13 18.60
N ARG A 2 -26.31 -13.06 18.91
CA ARG A 2 -25.18 -12.64 18.06
C ARG A 2 -24.11 -13.73 18.17
N PRO A 3 -23.55 -14.25 17.05
CA PRO A 3 -22.45 -15.19 17.17
C PRO A 3 -21.33 -14.49 17.94
N SER A 4 -20.95 -15.07 19.06
CA SER A 4 -19.81 -14.65 19.85
C SER A 4 -18.58 -14.66 18.96
N VAL A 5 -17.71 -13.66 19.13
CA VAL A 5 -16.39 -13.57 18.49
C VAL A 5 -15.55 -14.76 18.98
N GLY A 6 -15.75 -15.92 18.34
CA GLY A 6 -15.25 -17.22 18.76
C GLY A 6 -14.23 -17.76 17.77
N SER A 7 -12.97 -17.61 18.15
CA SER A 7 -11.78 -18.34 17.66
C SER A 7 -11.61 -18.39 16.14
N TRP A 8 -11.35 -17.24 15.53
CA TRP A 8 -10.53 -17.21 14.33
C TRP A 8 -9.17 -17.80 14.72
N LEU A 9 -8.85 -19.02 14.29
CA LEU A 9 -7.53 -19.65 14.47
C LEU A 9 -6.86 -19.77 13.10
N PRO A 10 -5.53 -19.60 13.00
CA PRO A 10 -4.81 -19.99 11.81
C PRO A 10 -4.96 -21.50 11.65
N VAL A 11 -5.56 -21.92 10.55
CA VAL A 11 -5.87 -23.34 10.28
C VAL A 11 -4.78 -24.00 9.48
N PHE A 12 -4.09 -23.23 8.63
CA PHE A 12 -3.10 -23.75 7.71
C PHE A 12 -2.00 -22.73 7.46
N VAL A 13 -0.76 -23.21 7.41
CA VAL A 13 0.41 -22.43 7.02
C VAL A 13 1.11 -23.19 5.91
N ASP A 14 1.16 -22.61 4.71
CA ASP A 14 1.97 -23.11 3.60
C ASP A 14 3.20 -22.24 3.41
N ARG A 15 4.26 -22.81 2.87
CA ARG A 15 5.47 -22.09 2.51
C ARG A 15 5.91 -22.47 1.10
N GLU A 16 5.86 -21.50 0.20
CA GLU A 16 6.42 -21.60 -1.15
C GLU A 16 7.57 -20.62 -1.31
N ARG A 17 8.81 -21.12 -1.45
CA ARG A 17 10.07 -20.33 -1.61
C ARG A 17 10.19 -19.14 -0.64
N ASP A 18 9.69 -17.98 -1.05
CA ASP A 18 9.83 -16.66 -0.41
C ASP A 18 8.50 -16.12 0.16
N GLU A 19 7.42 -16.90 0.10
CA GLU A 19 6.12 -16.53 0.68
C GLU A 19 5.62 -17.55 1.72
N VAL A 20 4.83 -17.04 2.65
CA VAL A 20 4.13 -17.82 3.67
C VAL A 20 2.64 -17.50 3.54
N ILE A 21 1.84 -18.53 3.25
CA ILE A 21 0.39 -18.40 3.16
C ILE A 21 -0.21 -18.83 4.48
N MET A 22 -0.93 -17.93 5.15
CA MET A 22 -1.68 -18.25 6.37
C MET A 22 -3.18 -18.21 6.07
N VAL A 23 -3.87 -19.31 6.34
CA VAL A 23 -5.32 -19.38 6.23
C VAL A 23 -5.91 -19.16 7.60
N TRP A 24 -6.66 -18.07 7.74
CA TRP A 24 -7.45 -17.79 8.93
C TRP A 24 -8.90 -18.15 8.66
N SER A 25 -9.45 -19.08 9.44
CA SER A 25 -10.85 -19.49 9.29
C SER A 25 -11.64 -19.20 10.57
N GLY A 26 -12.93 -18.95 10.43
CA GLY A 26 -13.89 -18.78 11.51
C GLY A 26 -15.18 -19.52 11.18
N ILE A 27 -15.96 -19.85 12.21
CA ILE A 27 -17.27 -20.50 12.03
C ILE A 27 -18.34 -19.42 11.91
N GLY A 28 -19.09 -19.43 10.82
CA GLY A 28 -20.23 -18.53 10.58
C GLY A 28 -20.21 -17.90 9.19
N THR A 29 -21.29 -17.21 8.85
CA THR A 29 -21.34 -16.32 7.69
C THR A 29 -20.80 -14.96 8.09
N PRO A 30 -19.80 -14.41 7.39
CA PRO A 30 -19.28 -13.10 7.72
C PRO A 30 -20.33 -12.03 7.39
N ASP A 31 -20.42 -10.99 8.21
CA ASP A 31 -21.34 -9.85 7.98
C ASP A 31 -20.94 -9.02 6.74
N SER A 32 -19.70 -9.17 6.28
CA SER A 32 -19.13 -8.52 5.10
C SER A 32 -18.02 -9.39 4.50
N ASN A 33 -17.75 -9.26 3.21
CA ASN A 33 -16.56 -9.85 2.58
C ASN A 33 -15.29 -9.00 2.79
N MET A 34 -15.37 -7.89 3.54
CA MET A 34 -14.26 -6.97 3.76
C MET A 34 -13.55 -7.24 5.09
N ILE A 35 -12.23 -6.99 5.11
CA ILE A 35 -11.43 -7.00 6.34
C ILE A 35 -11.69 -5.69 7.10
N SER A 36 -11.97 -5.80 8.41
CA SER A 36 -12.22 -4.64 9.27
C SER A 36 -10.94 -3.87 9.62
N ASP A 37 -11.05 -2.55 9.84
CA ASP A 37 -9.91 -1.70 10.24
C ASP A 37 -9.18 -2.22 11.49
N GLN A 38 -9.91 -2.82 12.43
CA GLN A 38 -9.31 -3.43 13.62
C GLN A 38 -8.41 -4.61 13.26
N CYS A 39 -8.83 -5.47 12.32
CA CYS A 39 -8.01 -6.57 11.83
C CYS A 39 -6.76 -6.03 11.10
N VAL A 40 -6.91 -4.98 10.30
CA VAL A 40 -5.78 -4.34 9.61
C VAL A 40 -4.75 -3.82 10.61
N ALA A 41 -5.20 -3.13 11.67
CA ALA A 41 -4.32 -2.60 12.70
C ALA A 41 -3.50 -3.69 13.42
N GLU A 42 -4.12 -4.85 13.69
CA GLU A 42 -3.43 -5.99 14.30
C GLU A 42 -2.44 -6.65 13.32
N LEU A 43 -2.80 -6.80 12.04
CA LEU A 43 -1.87 -7.32 11.02
C LEU A 43 -0.66 -6.40 10.84
N GLN A 44 -0.87 -5.08 10.82
CA GLN A 44 0.22 -4.11 10.78
C GLN A 44 1.10 -4.19 12.04
N ARG A 45 0.49 -4.39 13.22
CA ARG A 45 1.24 -4.59 14.47
C ARG A 45 2.10 -5.86 14.42
N LEU A 46 1.54 -6.97 13.93
CA LEU A 46 2.25 -8.22 13.75
C LEU A 46 3.42 -8.05 12.77
N GLN A 47 3.17 -7.46 11.60
CA GLN A 47 4.19 -7.17 10.58
C GLN A 47 5.35 -6.36 11.16
N ARG A 48 5.05 -5.27 11.89
CA ARG A 48 6.08 -4.43 12.53
C ARG A 48 6.88 -5.19 13.58
N CYS A 49 6.21 -6.04 14.36
CA CYS A 49 6.85 -6.88 15.38
C CYS A 49 7.83 -7.87 14.76
N LEU A 50 7.41 -8.56 13.70
CA LEU A 50 8.25 -9.51 12.96
C LEU A 50 9.45 -8.82 12.32
N CYS A 51 9.25 -7.67 11.65
CA CYS A 51 10.34 -6.90 11.06
C CYS A 51 11.38 -6.48 12.10
N ARG A 52 10.92 -5.95 13.25
CA ARG A 52 11.81 -5.44 14.29
C ARG A 52 12.56 -6.55 15.04
N ASN A 53 11.89 -7.64 15.37
CA ASN A 53 12.44 -8.65 16.26
C ASN A 53 13.16 -9.78 15.53
N ALA A 54 12.71 -10.12 14.32
CA ALA A 54 13.31 -11.19 13.51
C ALA A 54 14.26 -10.65 12.43
N GLY A 55 14.27 -9.34 12.17
CA GLY A 55 15.08 -8.73 11.10
C GLY A 55 14.61 -9.14 9.70
N ILE A 56 13.37 -9.60 9.56
CA ILE A 56 12.78 -10.05 8.30
C ILE A 56 11.95 -8.91 7.72
N GLU A 57 12.37 -8.34 6.60
CA GLU A 57 11.49 -7.46 5.84
C GLU A 57 10.39 -8.30 5.18
N MET A 58 9.14 -7.96 5.46
CA MET A 58 8.01 -8.66 4.89
C MET A 58 6.83 -7.73 4.64
N LEU A 59 6.02 -8.11 3.66
CA LEU A 59 4.77 -7.48 3.33
C LEU A 59 3.65 -8.52 3.33
N LEU A 60 2.50 -8.16 3.88
CA LEU A 60 1.32 -8.99 4.02
C LEU A 60 0.30 -8.56 2.96
N GLY A 61 0.04 -9.44 1.99
CA GLY A 61 -1.15 -9.33 1.16
C GLY A 61 -2.30 -10.09 1.79
N VAL A 62 -3.47 -9.46 1.89
CA VAL A 62 -4.63 -10.03 2.58
C VAL A 62 -5.79 -10.12 1.60
N SER A 63 -6.38 -11.30 1.46
CA SER A 63 -7.56 -11.49 0.64
C SER A 63 -8.79 -10.81 1.24
N ARG A 64 -9.88 -10.75 0.47
CA ARG A 64 -11.21 -10.56 1.05
C ARG A 64 -11.60 -11.77 1.91
N ILE A 65 -12.66 -11.63 2.69
CA ILE A 65 -13.27 -12.75 3.40
C ILE A 65 -14.08 -13.56 2.38
N HIS A 66 -13.79 -14.86 2.31
CA HIS A 66 -14.46 -15.80 1.43
C HIS A 66 -15.20 -16.88 2.24
N VAL A 67 -16.26 -17.43 1.64
CA VAL A 67 -17.07 -18.52 2.22
C VAL A 67 -16.86 -19.79 1.40
N GLY A 68 -16.71 -20.92 2.09
CA GLY A 68 -16.52 -22.23 1.48
C GLY A 68 -15.08 -22.51 1.05
N ILE A 69 -14.72 -23.80 1.01
CA ILE A 69 -13.37 -24.24 0.66
C ILE A 69 -13.03 -24.01 -0.82
N ASP A 70 -14.04 -23.99 -1.70
CA ASP A 70 -13.85 -23.80 -3.14
C ASP A 70 -13.29 -22.40 -3.49
N SER A 71 -13.49 -21.43 -2.58
CA SER A 71 -12.96 -20.07 -2.72
C SER A 71 -11.49 -19.94 -2.30
N TYR A 72 -10.87 -21.01 -1.79
CA TYR A 72 -9.49 -20.99 -1.28
C TYR A 72 -8.49 -20.50 -2.33
N ALA A 73 -8.54 -21.06 -3.55
CA ALA A 73 -7.62 -20.67 -4.62
C ALA A 73 -7.74 -19.18 -4.95
N SER A 74 -8.97 -18.68 -5.09
CA SER A 74 -9.24 -17.26 -5.32
C SER A 74 -8.74 -16.36 -4.18
N ALA A 75 -8.90 -16.80 -2.92
CA ALA A 75 -8.39 -16.05 -1.76
C ALA A 75 -6.86 -15.97 -1.77
N VAL A 76 -6.18 -17.08 -2.08
CA VAL A 76 -4.71 -17.10 -2.21
C VAL A 76 -4.25 -16.17 -3.34
N ASP A 77 -4.91 -16.21 -4.51
CA ASP A 77 -4.57 -15.35 -5.64
C ASP A 77 -4.79 -13.86 -5.31
N GLU A 78 -5.86 -13.53 -4.61
CA GLU A 78 -6.12 -12.17 -4.11
C GLU A 78 -5.03 -11.70 -3.14
N ALA A 79 -4.67 -12.53 -2.16
CA ALA A 79 -3.63 -12.22 -1.18
C ALA A 79 -2.27 -12.04 -1.85
N ARG A 80 -1.87 -12.95 -2.75
CA ARG A 80 -0.63 -12.84 -3.53
C ARG A 80 -0.60 -11.58 -4.38
N LYS A 81 -1.70 -11.26 -5.06
CA LYS A 81 -1.77 -10.04 -5.88
C LYS A 81 -1.65 -8.79 -5.02
N ALA A 82 -2.34 -8.73 -3.88
CA ALA A 82 -2.22 -7.63 -2.93
C ALA A 82 -0.77 -7.51 -2.42
N ALA A 83 -0.10 -8.63 -2.12
CA ALA A 83 1.30 -8.63 -1.71
C ALA A 83 2.21 -8.09 -2.82
N ARG A 84 2.05 -8.53 -4.07
CA ARG A 84 2.82 -8.06 -5.22
C ARG A 84 2.68 -6.54 -5.43
N ILE A 85 1.45 -6.03 -5.36
CA ILE A 85 1.17 -4.58 -5.48
C ILE A 85 1.82 -3.82 -4.33
N GLY A 86 1.61 -4.27 -3.09
CA GLY A 86 2.19 -3.62 -1.92
C GLY A 86 3.72 -3.62 -1.93
N ASN A 87 4.35 -4.67 -2.48
CA ASN A 87 5.81 -4.75 -2.62
C ASN A 87 6.33 -3.75 -3.67
N SER A 88 5.57 -3.53 -4.74
CA SER A 88 5.94 -2.60 -5.80
C SER A 88 5.83 -1.14 -5.35
N CYS A 89 4.94 -0.83 -4.39
CA CYS A 89 4.64 0.53 -3.97
C CYS A 89 5.43 0.99 -2.73
N ILE A 90 5.99 2.20 -2.81
CA ILE A 90 6.82 2.80 -1.74
C ILE A 90 6.05 3.31 -0.52
N PHE A 91 4.72 3.39 -0.59
CA PHE A 91 3.86 3.93 0.46
C PHE A 91 3.07 2.86 1.22
N THR A 92 3.24 1.58 0.89
CA THR A 92 2.55 0.51 1.61
C THR A 92 3.22 0.23 2.95
N GLU A 93 2.43 0.28 4.03
CA GLU A 93 2.86 0.04 5.42
C GLU A 93 3.02 -1.44 5.77
N GLY A 94 3.53 -2.24 4.83
CA GLY A 94 3.71 -3.67 5.05
C GLY A 94 2.43 -4.49 5.03
N VAL A 95 1.25 -3.89 4.84
CA VAL A 95 -0.02 -4.60 4.65
C VAL A 95 -0.76 -4.01 3.47
N MET A 96 -1.25 -4.86 2.56
CA MET A 96 -2.08 -4.50 1.42
C MET A 96 -3.32 -5.39 1.39
N LEU A 97 -4.51 -4.81 1.34
CA LEU A 97 -5.76 -5.56 1.28
C LEU A 97 -6.24 -5.69 -0.16
N ALA A 98 -6.72 -6.87 -0.53
CA ALA A 98 -7.27 -7.13 -1.86
C ALA A 98 -8.43 -6.17 -2.20
N GLN A 99 -9.24 -5.77 -1.22
CA GLN A 99 -10.33 -4.81 -1.41
C GLN A 99 -9.87 -3.41 -1.85
N ASP A 100 -8.59 -3.06 -1.62
CA ASP A 100 -8.02 -1.75 -1.93
C ASP A 100 -7.13 -1.77 -3.19
N THR A 101 -7.04 -2.91 -3.89
CA THR A 101 -6.12 -3.08 -5.03
C THR A 101 -6.65 -2.58 -6.37
N ALA A 102 -7.96 -2.31 -6.50
CA ALA A 102 -8.61 -2.12 -7.81
C ALA A 102 -7.94 -1.05 -8.70
N ILE A 103 -7.56 0.10 -8.15
CA ILE A 103 -6.89 1.16 -8.91
C ILE A 103 -5.49 0.77 -9.36
N TYR A 104 -4.76 0.01 -8.55
CA TYR A 104 -3.43 -0.50 -8.86
C TYR A 104 -3.51 -1.55 -9.97
N GLU A 105 -4.49 -2.44 -9.90
CA GLU A 105 -4.75 -3.42 -10.96
C GLU A 105 -5.11 -2.76 -12.28
N PHE A 106 -5.94 -1.71 -12.24
CA PHE A 106 -6.28 -0.95 -13.43
C PHE A 106 -5.02 -0.36 -14.09
N ILE A 107 -4.11 0.19 -13.28
CA ILE A 107 -2.85 0.75 -13.79
C ILE A 107 -1.90 -0.35 -14.25
N ASP A 108 -1.79 -1.47 -13.53
CA ASP A 108 -0.93 -2.63 -13.86
C ASP A 108 -1.31 -3.27 -15.22
N ASN A 109 -2.57 -3.11 -15.65
CA ASN A 109 -3.05 -3.55 -16.97
C ASN A 109 -2.67 -2.59 -18.12
N ILE A 110 -2.12 -1.40 -17.82
CA ILE A 110 -1.57 -0.48 -18.83
C ILE A 110 -0.12 -0.90 -19.12
N ASP A 111 0.32 -0.79 -20.38
CA ASP A 111 1.69 -1.15 -20.75
C ASP A 111 2.74 -0.33 -19.98
N ARG A 112 3.88 -0.98 -19.69
CA ARG A 112 4.95 -0.42 -18.86
C ARG A 112 5.49 0.91 -19.39
N ASP A 113 5.56 1.08 -20.71
CA ASP A 113 6.08 2.30 -21.31
C ASP A 113 5.10 3.47 -21.13
N THR A 114 3.80 3.23 -21.25
CA THR A 114 2.77 4.23 -20.96
C THR A 114 2.75 4.60 -19.48
N GLN A 115 2.88 3.63 -18.58
CA GLN A 115 3.01 3.89 -17.14
C GLN A 115 4.24 4.77 -16.85
N ALA A 116 5.41 4.42 -17.41
CA ALA A 116 6.66 5.16 -17.23
C ALA A 116 6.56 6.59 -17.76
N ARG A 117 6.04 6.78 -18.98
CA ARG A 117 5.81 8.12 -19.55
C ARG A 117 4.87 8.96 -18.69
N PHE A 118 3.77 8.38 -18.21
CA PHE A 118 2.84 9.11 -17.35
C PHE A 118 3.50 9.51 -16.02
N ALA A 119 4.30 8.63 -15.43
CA ALA A 119 5.09 8.95 -14.24
C ALA A 119 6.09 10.08 -14.51
N GLU A 120 6.85 10.00 -15.61
CA GLU A 120 7.80 11.04 -16.02
C GLU A 120 7.10 12.38 -16.21
N ASP A 121 6.03 12.45 -17.01
CA ASP A 121 5.32 13.71 -17.29
C ASP A 121 4.81 14.43 -16.04
N ASN A 122 4.50 13.67 -14.97
CA ASN A 122 3.92 14.22 -13.75
C ASN A 122 4.90 14.34 -12.58
N LEU A 123 6.02 13.60 -12.59
CA LEU A 123 6.95 13.53 -11.45
C LEU A 123 8.40 13.82 -11.82
N LYS A 124 8.74 14.15 -13.09
CA LYS A 124 10.12 14.31 -13.60
C LYS A 124 11.09 15.00 -12.64
N GLN A 125 10.67 16.12 -12.07
CA GLN A 125 11.48 16.98 -11.18
C GLN A 125 11.76 16.35 -9.80
N LEU A 126 11.03 15.29 -9.44
CA LEU A 126 11.19 14.56 -8.19
C LEU A 126 11.92 13.22 -8.36
N ILE A 127 11.87 12.60 -9.55
CA ILE A 127 12.44 11.27 -9.84
C ILE A 127 13.75 11.30 -10.65
N GLY A 128 14.13 12.45 -11.22
CA GLY A 128 15.33 12.58 -12.04
C GLY A 128 16.65 12.47 -11.27
N GLN A 129 17.78 12.70 -11.96
CA GLN A 129 19.13 12.63 -11.36
C GLN A 129 19.32 13.58 -10.18
N ASP A 130 18.65 14.74 -10.20
CA ASP A 130 18.63 15.73 -9.11
C ASP A 130 17.40 15.56 -8.17
N GLY A 131 16.66 14.46 -8.35
CA GLY A 131 15.49 14.13 -7.55
C GLY A 131 15.84 13.96 -6.08
N ASN A 132 14.91 14.34 -5.20
CA ASN A 132 15.09 14.19 -3.76
C ASN A 132 14.20 13.05 -3.24
N PRO A 133 14.78 11.90 -2.86
CA PRO A 133 14.02 10.75 -2.35
C PRO A 133 13.13 11.10 -1.15
N GLU A 134 13.55 12.06 -0.32
CA GLU A 134 12.79 12.51 0.83
C GLU A 134 11.55 13.32 0.42
N LEU A 135 11.59 14.06 -0.69
CA LEU A 135 10.41 14.76 -1.24
C LEU A 135 9.44 13.78 -1.88
N ILE A 136 9.92 12.76 -2.60
CA ILE A 136 9.08 11.66 -3.09
C ILE A 136 8.40 10.95 -1.92
N LYS A 137 9.16 10.57 -0.88
CA LYS A 137 8.60 9.96 0.34
C LYS A 137 7.56 10.86 1.00
N THR A 138 7.82 12.16 1.08
CA THR A 138 6.89 13.14 1.65
C THR A 138 5.59 13.20 0.84
N LEU A 139 5.68 13.29 -0.50
CA LEU A 139 4.51 13.28 -1.38
C LEU A 139 3.72 11.99 -1.23
N ALA A 140 4.41 10.84 -1.24
CA ALA A 140 3.79 9.53 -1.13
C ALA A 140 3.01 9.37 0.18
N VAL A 141 3.60 9.75 1.33
CA VAL A 141 2.90 9.69 2.63
C VAL A 141 1.75 10.70 2.71
N PHE A 142 1.93 11.90 2.18
CA PHE A 142 0.84 12.90 2.13
C PHE A 142 -0.36 12.40 1.32
N LEU A 143 -0.13 11.79 0.16
CA LEU A 143 -1.19 11.23 -0.69
C LEU A 143 -1.85 10.02 -0.02
N TYR A 144 -1.06 9.13 0.58
CA TYR A 144 -1.56 7.98 1.32
C TYR A 144 -2.50 8.36 2.48
N CYS A 145 -2.21 9.44 3.21
CA CYS A 145 -3.09 9.99 4.25
C CYS A 145 -4.32 10.74 3.71
N GLY A 146 -4.63 10.61 2.42
CA GLY A 146 -5.71 11.36 1.78
C GLY A 146 -5.51 12.87 1.86
N GLY A 147 -4.27 13.36 1.89
CA GLY A 147 -3.93 14.78 2.01
C GLY A 147 -4.10 15.38 3.41
N GLN A 148 -4.30 14.56 4.45
CA GLN A 148 -4.40 15.04 5.82
C GLN A 148 -3.02 15.40 6.38
N ILE A 149 -2.79 16.70 6.61
CA ILE A 149 -1.49 17.22 7.05
C ILE A 149 -1.06 16.67 8.40
N SER A 150 -1.97 16.60 9.38
CA SER A 150 -1.63 16.13 10.73
C SER A 150 -1.19 14.67 10.72
N GLU A 151 -1.95 13.82 10.02
CA GLU A 151 -1.68 12.39 9.91
C GLU A 151 -0.37 12.13 9.15
N ALA A 152 -0.17 12.82 8.03
CA ALA A 152 1.06 12.68 7.25
C ALA A 152 2.30 13.15 8.03
N ALA A 153 2.19 14.24 8.81
CA ALA A 153 3.29 14.76 9.63
C ALA A 153 3.67 13.77 10.74
N GLU A 154 2.68 13.17 11.40
CA GLU A 154 2.88 12.13 12.40
C GLU A 154 3.59 10.90 11.81
N ARG A 155 3.11 10.40 10.66
CA ARG A 155 3.73 9.26 9.96
C ARG A 155 5.15 9.52 9.47
N LEU A 156 5.44 10.76 9.10
CA LEU A 156 6.79 11.18 8.70
C LEU A 156 7.70 11.51 9.89
N PHE A 157 7.18 11.51 11.12
CA PHE A 157 7.89 11.93 12.33
C PHE A 157 8.46 13.36 12.22
N ILE A 158 7.70 14.27 11.60
CA ILE A 158 8.09 15.67 11.43
C ILE A 158 6.98 16.60 11.93
N HIS A 159 7.35 17.86 12.18
CA HIS A 159 6.36 18.88 12.51
C HIS A 159 5.55 19.30 11.26
N ARG A 160 4.27 19.66 11.45
CA ARG A 160 3.38 20.13 10.37
C ARG A 160 3.95 21.28 9.53
N ASN A 161 4.75 22.16 10.15
CA ASN A 161 5.38 23.28 9.43
C ASN A 161 6.44 22.78 8.45
N THR A 162 7.22 21.78 8.86
CA THR A 162 8.21 21.12 8.00
C THR A 162 7.53 20.39 6.85
N LEU A 163 6.40 19.71 7.12
CA LEU A 163 5.60 19.08 6.08
C LEU A 163 5.09 20.13 5.07
N ASN A 164 4.50 21.22 5.54
CA ASN A 164 4.01 22.28 4.65
C ASN A 164 5.13 22.88 3.79
N TYR A 165 6.28 23.18 4.38
CA TYR A 165 7.45 23.64 3.63
C TYR A 165 7.86 22.65 2.53
N ARG A 166 7.87 21.35 2.83
CA ARG A 166 8.19 20.32 1.83
C ARG A 166 7.13 20.25 0.73
N LEU A 167 5.85 20.31 1.08
CA LEU A 167 4.75 20.30 0.11
C LEU A 167 4.75 21.55 -0.79
N ASP A 168 5.14 22.71 -0.26
CA ASP A 168 5.29 23.95 -1.04
C ASP A 168 6.47 23.82 -2.01
N LYS A 169 7.60 23.26 -1.55
CA LYS A 169 8.74 22.95 -2.41
C LYS A 169 8.37 21.94 -3.50
N ILE A 170 7.62 20.89 -3.17
CA ILE A 170 7.11 19.92 -4.15
C ILE A 170 6.20 20.61 -5.15
N SER A 171 5.28 21.46 -4.69
CA SER A 171 4.35 22.19 -5.57
C SER A 171 5.08 23.11 -6.54
N ALA A 172 6.14 23.78 -6.08
CA ALA A 172 7.00 24.61 -6.93
C ALA A 172 7.74 23.77 -7.98
N LEU A 173 8.29 22.61 -7.61
CA LEU A 173 8.96 21.70 -8.54
C LEU A 173 8.00 21.13 -9.60
N LEU A 174 6.77 20.78 -9.19
CA LEU A 174 5.77 20.18 -10.09
C LEU A 174 4.94 21.21 -10.87
N GLY A 175 5.07 22.50 -10.54
CA GLY A 175 4.29 23.58 -11.15
C GLY A 175 2.79 23.49 -10.87
N CYS A 176 2.38 22.79 -9.81
CA CYS A 176 0.98 22.64 -9.43
C CYS A 176 0.83 22.49 -7.90
N ASP A 177 -0.25 23.02 -7.34
CA ASP A 177 -0.54 22.84 -5.92
C ASP A 177 -0.97 21.39 -5.64
N VAL A 178 -0.14 20.65 -4.91
CA VAL A 178 -0.36 19.23 -4.59
C VAL A 178 -1.54 18.99 -3.65
N ARG A 179 -2.04 20.04 -3.00
CA ARG A 179 -3.19 19.96 -2.09
C ARG A 179 -4.52 20.07 -2.84
N GLN A 180 -4.51 20.53 -4.10
CA GLN A 180 -5.72 20.57 -4.92
C GLN A 180 -6.19 19.15 -5.24
N PRO A 181 -7.48 18.82 -5.01
CA PRO A 181 -7.99 17.45 -5.17
C PRO A 181 -7.65 16.82 -6.54
N ARG A 182 -7.78 17.59 -7.63
CA ARG A 182 -7.48 17.11 -8.98
C ARG A 182 -6.00 16.78 -9.18
N ASN A 183 -5.10 17.61 -8.65
CA ASN A 183 -3.67 17.37 -8.71
C ASN A 183 -3.29 16.17 -7.83
N ARG A 184 -3.89 16.08 -6.64
CA ARG A 184 -3.70 14.97 -5.70
C ARG A 184 -3.96 13.62 -6.37
N SER A 185 -5.14 13.43 -6.97
CA SER A 185 -5.48 12.18 -7.66
C SER A 185 -4.56 11.89 -8.85
N ARG A 186 -4.19 12.91 -9.64
CA ARG A 186 -3.25 12.74 -10.75
C ARG A 186 -1.87 12.28 -10.26
N LEU A 187 -1.37 12.88 -9.18
CA LEU A 187 -0.06 12.56 -8.61
C LEU A 187 -0.06 11.19 -7.92
N GLU A 188 -1.17 10.78 -7.32
CA GLU A 188 -1.35 9.44 -6.76
C GLU A 188 -1.25 8.38 -7.85
N ILE A 189 -1.98 8.55 -8.97
CA ILE A 189 -1.87 7.66 -10.14
C ILE A 189 -0.44 7.67 -10.69
N ALA A 190 0.21 8.85 -10.75
CA ALA A 190 1.58 8.95 -11.25
C ALA A 190 2.58 8.20 -10.38
N LEU A 191 2.43 8.25 -9.04
CA LEU A 191 3.26 7.47 -8.13
C LEU A 191 3.03 5.98 -8.28
N VAL A 192 1.78 5.54 -8.41
CA VAL A 192 1.48 4.12 -8.65
C VAL A 192 2.09 3.66 -9.97
N ALA A 193 1.92 4.43 -11.05
CA ALA A 193 2.51 4.15 -12.34
C ALA A 193 4.05 4.10 -12.28
N ALA A 194 4.68 5.01 -11.53
CA ALA A 194 6.13 5.02 -11.32
C ALA A 194 6.62 3.76 -10.60
N CYS A 195 5.86 3.30 -9.60
CA CYS A 195 6.15 2.08 -8.84
C CYS A 195 6.04 0.83 -9.72
N LEU A 196 4.90 0.65 -10.42
CA LEU A 196 4.63 -0.53 -11.25
C LEU A 196 5.55 -0.61 -12.48
N SER A 197 5.89 0.55 -13.07
CA SER A 197 6.83 0.61 -14.19
C SER A 197 8.29 0.36 -13.76
N GLY A 198 8.59 0.47 -12.47
CA GLY A 198 9.93 0.28 -11.90
C GLY A 198 10.82 1.53 -11.95
N VAL A 199 10.25 2.69 -12.30
CA VAL A 199 10.91 4.00 -12.26
C VAL A 199 11.24 4.40 -10.83
N ILE A 200 10.31 4.15 -9.90
CA ILE A 200 10.55 4.23 -8.47
C ILE A 200 10.54 2.81 -7.93
N ARG A 201 11.55 2.44 -7.16
CA ARG A 201 11.59 1.17 -6.42
C ARG A 201 11.61 1.43 -4.93
N ARG A 202 11.03 0.50 -4.17
CA ARG A 202 11.20 0.43 -2.73
C ARG A 202 12.70 0.20 -2.46
N GLN A 203 13.31 1.04 -1.59
CA GLN A 203 14.69 0.79 -1.17
C GLN A 203 14.70 -0.51 -0.35
N GLY A 204 15.43 -1.53 -0.81
CA GLY A 204 15.45 -2.86 -0.19
C GLY A 204 15.82 -4.03 -1.10
N ASP A 205 15.90 -3.85 -2.43
CA ASP A 205 16.46 -4.84 -3.38
C ASP A 205 17.99 -4.86 -3.38
#